data_AF-A0A961HBK0-F1
#
_entry.id   AF-A0A961HBK0-F1
#
_cell.length_a   1.000
_cell.length_b   1.000
_cell.length_c   1.000
_cell.angle_alpha   90.00
_cell.angle_beta   90.00
_cell.angle_gamma   90.00
#
_symmetry.space_group_name_H-M   'P 1'
#
loop_
_entity.id
_entity.type
_entity.pdbx_description
1 polymer ?
#
loop_
_entity_poly.entity_id
_entity_poly.type
_entity_poly.pdbx_seq_one_letter_code
_entity_poly.pdbx_strand_id
1 'polypeptide(L)'
;AESRAVPVPGGGFARRMPGRPDGPIQLDLVVPRPEVAAWLDRLEAAGVRRAGVWVYEAHRVAERRPRLGVDTDERTIPHEVDWIGPPGLGAVHLDKGCYRGQETVARVHNLGRPPRMLVLLHLDGSTERPTPGDPLLAEGRRVGRLGTVVDHADLGPIALALVKRGLPADTVLTTGGVHTVSAAIDADTLPGAETTGAGRLAVERLRGGGR
;
A
#
# COMPACT_ATOMS: atom_id res chain seq x y z
N ALA A 1 -15.03 4.32 -16.10
CA ALA A 1 -14.89 3.30 -17.18
C ALA A 1 -13.50 2.64 -17.19
N GLU A 2 -12.66 2.80 -16.16
CA GLU A 2 -11.22 2.49 -16.22
C GLU A 2 -10.78 1.14 -15.60
N SER A 3 -11.70 0.20 -15.38
CA SER A 3 -11.38 -1.12 -14.79
C SER A 3 -12.16 -2.26 -15.45
N ARG A 4 -12.49 -2.12 -16.74
CA ARG A 4 -13.19 -3.16 -17.50
C ARG A 4 -12.15 -4.08 -18.15
N ALA A 5 -12.24 -5.38 -17.85
CA ALA A 5 -11.47 -6.39 -18.55
C ALA A 5 -11.89 -6.45 -20.03
N VAL A 6 -10.92 -6.50 -20.92
CA VAL A 6 -11.11 -6.60 -22.37
C VAL A 6 -10.65 -8.00 -22.81
N PRO A 7 -11.47 -8.74 -23.56
CA PRO A 7 -11.08 -10.06 -24.05
C PRO A 7 -9.88 -9.96 -24.99
N VAL A 8 -9.01 -10.96 -24.97
CA VAL A 8 -7.85 -11.03 -25.87
C VAL A 8 -7.97 -12.22 -26.84
N PRO A 9 -7.36 -12.15 -28.05
CA PRO A 9 -7.34 -13.25 -28.98
C PRO A 9 -6.74 -14.53 -28.38
N GLY A 10 -7.31 -15.69 -28.68
CA GLY A 10 -6.90 -16.97 -28.08
C GLY A 10 -7.51 -17.24 -26.70
N GLY A 11 -8.36 -16.34 -26.20
CA GLY A 11 -9.05 -16.48 -24.92
C GLY A 11 -8.34 -15.77 -23.76
N GLY A 12 -9.06 -15.56 -22.67
CA GLY A 12 -8.58 -14.77 -21.53
C GLY A 12 -8.95 -13.28 -21.62
N PHE A 13 -8.24 -12.43 -20.88
CA PHE A 13 -8.50 -11.00 -20.84
C PHE A 13 -7.27 -10.18 -20.45
N ALA A 14 -7.27 -8.91 -20.84
CA ALA A 14 -6.41 -7.88 -20.29
C ALA A 14 -7.25 -6.92 -19.44
N ARG A 15 -6.75 -6.49 -18.28
CA ARG A 15 -7.38 -5.41 -17.50
C ARG A 15 -6.33 -4.39 -17.07
N ARG A 16 -6.71 -3.12 -17.07
CA ARG A 16 -5.88 -2.05 -16.50
C ARG A 16 -5.87 -2.19 -14.99
N MET A 17 -4.68 -2.20 -14.41
CA MET A 17 -4.49 -2.23 -12.97
C MET A 17 -4.66 -0.83 -12.38
N PRO A 18 -5.28 -0.71 -11.20
CA PRO A 18 -5.39 0.57 -10.52
C PRO A 18 -4.00 1.12 -10.19
N GLY A 19 -3.71 2.35 -10.57
CA GLY A 19 -2.40 2.99 -10.35
C GLY A 19 -2.54 4.47 -10.05
N ARG A 20 -1.42 5.14 -9.74
CA ARG A 20 -1.40 6.60 -9.62
C ARG A 20 -1.82 7.24 -10.95
N PRO A 21 -2.56 8.37 -10.94
CA PRO A 21 -2.98 9.06 -12.17
C PRO A 21 -1.81 9.35 -13.14
N ASP A 22 -0.66 9.74 -12.60
CA ASP A 22 0.56 10.05 -13.37
C ASP A 22 1.55 8.87 -13.43
N GLY A 23 1.12 7.69 -13.00
CA GLY A 23 1.95 6.47 -12.99
C GLY A 23 1.98 5.76 -14.34
N PRO A 24 2.94 4.83 -14.53
CA PRO A 24 2.99 4.01 -15.75
C PRO A 24 1.72 3.17 -15.89
N ILE A 25 1.34 2.89 -17.15
CA ILE A 25 0.24 1.97 -17.43
C ILE A 25 0.65 0.57 -16.99
N GLN A 26 -0.23 -0.07 -16.22
CA GLN A 26 -0.05 -1.44 -15.78
C GLN A 26 -1.27 -2.26 -16.18
N LEU A 27 -1.00 -3.48 -16.66
CA LEU A 27 -2.02 -4.40 -17.13
C LEU A 27 -1.82 -5.77 -16.48
N ASP A 28 -2.91 -6.40 -16.05
CA ASP A 28 -2.94 -7.84 -15.86
C ASP A 28 -3.36 -8.48 -17.19
N LEU A 29 -2.53 -9.37 -17.72
CA LEU A 29 -2.84 -10.20 -18.87
C LEU A 29 -3.04 -11.65 -18.41
N VAL A 30 -4.28 -12.12 -18.47
CA VAL A 30 -4.65 -13.50 -18.15
C VAL A 30 -4.95 -14.23 -19.45
N VAL A 31 -4.21 -15.30 -19.72
CA VAL A 31 -4.33 -16.10 -20.95
C VAL A 31 -4.36 -17.59 -20.59
N PRO A 32 -4.96 -18.46 -21.43
CA PRO A 32 -4.85 -19.89 -21.25
C PRO A 32 -3.39 -20.34 -21.15
N ARG A 33 -3.11 -21.32 -20.28
CA ARG A 33 -1.75 -21.83 -20.05
C ARG A 33 -0.99 -22.18 -21.36
N PRO A 34 -1.62 -22.83 -22.37
CA PRO A 34 -0.92 -23.13 -23.62
C PRO A 34 -0.47 -21.90 -24.42
N GLU A 35 -1.11 -20.74 -24.21
CA GLU A 35 -0.86 -19.51 -24.96
C GLU A 35 0.24 -18.63 -24.33
N VAL A 36 0.72 -18.96 -23.12
CA VAL A 36 1.66 -18.11 -22.36
C VAL A 36 2.94 -17.82 -23.16
N ALA A 37 3.54 -18.83 -23.79
CA ALA A 37 4.78 -18.66 -24.55
C ALA A 37 4.58 -17.71 -25.74
N ALA A 38 3.51 -17.93 -26.52
CA ALA A 38 3.19 -17.10 -27.68
C ALA A 38 2.91 -15.64 -27.29
N TRP A 39 2.25 -15.41 -26.14
CA TRP A 39 2.03 -14.05 -25.63
C TRP A 39 3.32 -13.37 -25.16
N LEU A 40 4.22 -14.08 -24.50
CA LEU A 40 5.52 -13.54 -24.11
C LEU A 40 6.34 -13.10 -25.35
N ASP A 41 6.37 -13.93 -26.39
CA ASP A 41 7.08 -13.62 -27.64
C ASP A 41 6.48 -12.39 -28.33
N ARG A 42 5.13 -12.26 -28.35
CA ARG A 42 4.45 -11.08 -28.89
C ARG A 42 4.78 -9.81 -28.13
N LEU A 43 4.83 -9.88 -26.79
CA LEU A 43 5.17 -8.74 -25.94
C LEU A 43 6.62 -8.30 -26.15
N GLU A 44 7.55 -9.24 -26.28
CA GLU A 44 8.95 -8.95 -26.58
C GLU A 44 9.12 -8.35 -27.99
N ALA A 45 8.43 -8.88 -28.99
CA ALA A 45 8.42 -8.31 -30.33
C ALA A 45 7.84 -6.87 -30.35
N ALA A 46 6.95 -6.55 -29.41
CA ALA A 46 6.43 -5.21 -29.20
C ALA A 46 7.34 -4.31 -28.32
N GLY A 47 8.52 -4.80 -27.91
CA GLY A 47 9.50 -4.03 -27.13
C GLY A 47 9.35 -4.13 -25.61
N VAL A 48 8.45 -4.97 -25.10
CA VAL A 48 8.31 -5.20 -23.66
C VAL A 48 9.47 -6.07 -23.17
N ARG A 49 10.23 -5.57 -22.18
CA ARG A 49 11.32 -6.32 -21.57
C ARG A 49 10.79 -7.23 -20.46
N ARG A 50 11.22 -8.50 -20.46
CA ARG A 50 10.93 -9.43 -19.36
C ARG A 50 11.64 -8.98 -18.08
N ALA A 51 10.95 -9.16 -16.96
CA ALA A 51 11.48 -8.89 -15.64
C ALA A 51 11.07 -10.01 -14.67
N GLY A 52 11.94 -10.29 -13.69
CA GLY A 52 11.70 -11.30 -12.67
C GLY A 52 10.86 -10.79 -11.50
N VAL A 53 10.55 -11.70 -10.57
CA VAL A 53 9.72 -11.39 -9.39
C VAL A 53 10.34 -10.31 -8.50
N TRP A 54 11.68 -10.24 -8.37
CA TRP A 54 12.32 -9.21 -7.55
C TRP A 54 12.09 -7.80 -8.08
N VAL A 55 12.11 -7.62 -9.41
CA VAL A 55 11.80 -6.33 -10.03
C VAL A 55 10.34 -5.95 -9.79
N TYR A 56 9.43 -6.92 -9.91
CA TYR A 56 8.01 -6.72 -9.61
C TYR A 56 7.79 -6.33 -8.13
N GLU A 57 8.44 -7.01 -7.19
CA GLU A 57 8.34 -6.67 -5.76
C GLU A 57 8.89 -5.27 -5.46
N ALA A 58 10.06 -4.94 -6.03
CA ALA A 58 10.67 -3.62 -5.87
C ALA A 58 9.74 -2.51 -6.37
N HIS A 59 9.17 -2.68 -7.56
CA HIS A 59 8.20 -1.76 -8.14
C HIS A 59 6.94 -1.62 -7.28
N ARG A 60 6.37 -2.74 -6.81
CA ARG A 60 5.18 -2.76 -5.94
C ARG A 60 5.41 -2.00 -4.63
N VAL A 61 6.56 -2.21 -4.00
CA VAL A 61 6.93 -1.55 -2.74
C VAL A 61 7.13 -0.05 -2.97
N ALA A 62 7.84 0.36 -4.02
CA ALA A 62 8.01 1.77 -4.38
C ALA A 62 6.67 2.47 -4.67
N GLU A 63 5.70 1.76 -5.26
CA GLU A 63 4.34 2.27 -5.46
C GLU A 63 3.46 2.22 -4.20
N ARG A 64 4.00 1.76 -3.06
CA ARG A 64 3.32 1.59 -1.78
C ARG A 64 2.07 0.73 -1.85
N ARG A 65 2.16 -0.38 -2.59
CA ARG A 65 1.04 -1.34 -2.73
C ARG A 65 1.19 -2.50 -1.76
N PRO A 66 0.44 -2.53 -0.65
CA PRO A 66 0.59 -3.54 0.37
C PRO A 66 0.00 -4.88 -0.08
N ARG A 67 0.64 -5.97 0.34
CA ARG A 67 0.20 -7.35 0.22
C ARG A 67 -0.43 -7.80 1.54
N LEU A 68 -1.68 -8.27 1.44
CA LEU A 68 -2.40 -8.88 2.55
C LEU A 68 -1.60 -10.06 3.14
N GLY A 69 -1.46 -10.07 4.46
CA GLY A 69 -0.74 -11.10 5.23
C GLY A 69 0.78 -10.94 5.28
N VAL A 70 1.36 -10.02 4.51
CA VAL A 70 2.80 -9.69 4.56
C VAL A 70 3.00 -8.28 5.09
N ASP A 71 2.44 -7.30 4.39
CA ASP A 71 2.49 -5.88 4.74
C ASP A 71 1.43 -5.52 5.79
N THR A 72 0.49 -6.43 6.05
CA THR A 72 -0.60 -6.28 7.01
C THR A 72 -0.50 -7.33 8.12
N ASP A 73 -1.17 -7.06 9.23
CA ASP A 73 -1.37 -7.99 10.34
C ASP A 73 -2.87 -8.24 10.60
N GLU A 74 -3.19 -9.08 11.58
CA GLU A 74 -4.55 -9.48 11.94
C GLU A 74 -5.44 -8.34 12.45
N ARG A 75 -4.82 -7.20 12.78
CA ARG A 75 -5.50 -5.99 13.29
C ARG A 75 -5.61 -4.90 12.22
N THR A 76 -5.03 -5.12 11.05
CA THR A 76 -4.98 -4.11 9.99
C THR A 76 -6.36 -3.81 9.45
N ILE A 77 -6.71 -2.53 9.44
CA ILE A 77 -7.95 -2.05 8.84
C ILE A 77 -7.69 -1.39 7.49
N PRO A 78 -8.65 -1.40 6.55
CA PRO A 78 -8.46 -0.86 5.20
C PRO A 78 -7.96 0.60 5.13
N HIS A 79 -8.34 1.43 6.12
CA HIS A 79 -7.92 2.83 6.21
C HIS A 79 -6.44 3.02 6.51
N GLU A 80 -5.75 2.00 7.04
CA GLU A 80 -4.33 2.08 7.38
C GLU A 80 -3.42 1.86 6.16
N VAL A 81 -3.97 1.28 5.08
CA VAL A 81 -3.22 0.71 3.95
C VAL A 81 -3.74 1.21 2.59
N ASP A 82 -4.38 2.38 2.58
CA ASP A 82 -4.94 3.04 1.39
C ASP A 82 -5.91 2.19 0.56
N TRP A 83 -6.58 1.23 1.21
CA TRP A 83 -7.65 0.43 0.58
C TRP A 83 -9.01 1.12 0.63
N ILE A 84 -9.06 2.32 1.20
CA ILE A 84 -10.17 3.26 1.09
C ILE A 84 -9.82 4.25 -0.01
N GLY A 85 -10.52 4.17 -1.12
CA GLY A 85 -10.21 5.00 -2.29
C GLY A 85 -11.42 5.11 -3.20
N PRO A 86 -11.36 6.01 -4.20
CA PRO A 86 -12.41 6.14 -5.19
C PRO A 86 -12.62 4.82 -5.94
N PRO A 87 -13.78 4.61 -6.57
CA PRO A 87 -14.06 3.42 -7.35
C PRO A 87 -12.92 3.10 -8.33
N GLY A 88 -12.40 1.88 -8.25
CA GLY A 88 -11.26 1.43 -9.04
C GLY A 88 -9.94 1.41 -8.27
N LEU A 89 -9.73 2.28 -7.28
CA LEU A 89 -8.52 2.30 -6.43
C LEU A 89 -8.77 1.69 -5.04
N GLY A 90 -9.95 1.91 -4.46
CA GLY A 90 -10.34 1.35 -3.17
C GLY A 90 -10.77 -0.12 -3.24
N ALA A 91 -10.39 -0.92 -2.24
CA ALA A 91 -10.85 -2.31 -2.08
C ALA A 91 -12.18 -2.40 -1.30
N VAL A 92 -12.60 -1.31 -0.66
CA VAL A 92 -13.85 -1.24 0.11
C VAL A 92 -14.78 -0.19 -0.50
N HIS A 93 -15.95 -0.65 -0.94
CA HIS A 93 -17.04 0.24 -1.31
C HIS A 93 -17.74 0.71 -0.02
N LEU A 94 -17.80 2.02 0.21
CA LEU A 94 -18.40 2.59 1.42
C LEU A 94 -19.94 2.60 1.36
N ASP A 95 -20.51 2.73 0.16
CA ASP A 95 -21.97 2.79 -0.03
C ASP A 95 -22.61 1.45 -0.39
N LYS A 96 -21.86 0.33 -0.36
CA LYS A 96 -22.48 -0.99 -0.54
C LYS A 96 -23.21 -1.38 0.76
N GLY A 97 -24.18 -2.28 0.65
CA GLY A 97 -24.93 -2.78 1.81
C GLY A 97 -24.08 -3.52 2.85
N CYS A 98 -24.73 -4.18 3.80
CA CYS A 98 -24.05 -4.74 4.96
C CYS A 98 -22.94 -5.74 4.63
N TYR A 99 -21.72 -5.51 5.15
CA TYR A 99 -20.61 -6.47 5.08
C TYR A 99 -19.90 -6.64 6.43
N ARG A 100 -19.20 -7.77 6.58
CA ARG A 100 -18.50 -8.10 7.83
C ARG A 100 -17.40 -7.08 8.15
N GLY A 101 -17.41 -6.55 9.37
CA GLY A 101 -16.41 -5.57 9.83
C GLY A 101 -16.71 -4.11 9.43
N GLN A 102 -17.87 -3.84 8.82
CA GLN A 102 -18.24 -2.48 8.37
C GLN A 102 -18.30 -1.46 9.50
N GLU A 103 -18.60 -1.85 10.74
CA GLU A 103 -18.73 -0.92 11.86
C GLU A 103 -17.41 -0.20 12.12
N THR A 104 -16.30 -0.93 12.11
CA THR A 104 -14.96 -0.37 12.27
C THR A 104 -14.62 0.54 11.10
N VAL A 105 -14.92 0.11 9.87
CA VAL A 105 -14.66 0.91 8.65
C VAL A 105 -15.45 2.20 8.68
N ALA A 106 -16.77 2.14 8.90
CA ALA A 106 -17.66 3.29 8.92
C ALA A 106 -17.34 4.26 10.07
N ARG A 107 -16.98 3.73 11.25
CA ARG A 107 -16.57 4.57 12.39
C ARG A 107 -15.32 5.37 12.06
N VAL A 108 -14.28 4.73 11.52
CA VAL A 108 -13.04 5.41 11.16
C VAL A 108 -13.30 6.41 10.04
N HIS A 109 -14.08 6.05 9.03
CA HIS A 109 -14.41 6.93 7.91
C HIS A 109 -15.14 8.22 8.34
N ASN A 110 -16.14 8.10 9.22
CA ASN A 110 -17.04 9.21 9.53
C ASN A 110 -16.58 10.07 10.73
N LEU A 111 -15.95 9.43 11.72
CA LEU A 111 -15.72 10.04 13.05
C LEU A 111 -14.25 10.02 13.44
N GLY A 112 -13.48 9.08 12.91
CA GLY A 112 -12.18 8.70 13.44
C GLY A 112 -11.00 9.04 12.55
N ARG A 113 -9.86 8.52 12.98
CA ARG A 113 -8.61 8.47 12.22
C ARG A 113 -8.09 7.04 12.32
N PRO A 114 -7.48 6.48 11.26
CA PRO A 114 -6.82 5.20 11.37
C PRO A 114 -5.69 5.30 12.42
N PRO A 115 -5.55 4.31 13.33
CA PRO A 115 -4.55 4.39 14.39
C PRO A 115 -3.12 4.19 13.88
N ARG A 116 -2.96 3.63 12.68
CA ARG A 116 -1.70 3.45 11.97
C ARG A 116 -1.76 4.04 10.56
N MET A 117 -0.61 4.09 9.92
CA MET A 117 -0.47 4.49 8.52
C MET A 117 0.61 3.64 7.85
N LEU A 118 0.38 3.30 6.59
CA LEU A 118 1.37 2.69 5.71
C LEU A 118 2.35 3.77 5.24
N VAL A 119 3.64 3.51 5.38
CA VAL A 119 4.72 4.39 4.92
C VAL A 119 5.75 3.61 4.11
N LEU A 120 6.51 4.31 3.29
CA LEU A 120 7.75 3.79 2.71
C LEU A 120 8.92 4.12 3.65
N LEU A 121 9.80 3.16 3.84
CA LEU A 121 11.05 3.33 4.59
C LEU A 121 12.24 3.19 3.65
N HIS A 122 13.25 4.04 3.85
CA HIS A 122 14.61 3.78 3.41
C HIS A 122 15.36 3.07 4.52
N LEU A 123 16.03 1.97 4.19
CA LEU A 123 16.85 1.20 5.11
C LEU A 123 18.33 1.45 4.83
N ASP A 124 19.14 1.43 5.88
CA ASP A 124 20.59 1.48 5.72
C ASP A 124 21.10 0.27 4.91
N GLY A 125 22.14 0.49 4.11
CA GLY A 125 22.70 -0.43 3.13
C GLY A 125 23.48 -1.62 3.70
N SER A 126 23.22 -2.02 4.95
CA SER A 126 23.90 -3.15 5.60
C SER A 126 23.76 -4.43 4.79
N THR A 127 24.72 -5.37 4.84
CA THR A 127 24.64 -6.63 4.07
C THR A 127 23.49 -7.54 4.50
N GLU A 128 23.07 -7.46 5.77
CA GLU A 128 21.98 -8.25 6.32
C GLU A 128 20.67 -7.47 6.27
N ARG A 129 19.57 -8.15 5.91
CA ARG A 129 18.25 -7.55 5.73
C ARG A 129 17.35 -7.88 6.93
N PRO A 130 16.57 -6.92 7.42
CA PRO A 130 15.51 -7.20 8.38
C PRO A 130 14.39 -8.02 7.71
N THR A 131 13.58 -8.69 8.53
CA THR A 131 12.53 -9.60 8.05
C THR A 131 11.15 -8.93 8.14
N PRO A 132 10.25 -9.16 7.16
CA PRO A 132 8.86 -8.74 7.28
C PRO A 132 8.23 -9.21 8.60
N GLY A 133 7.58 -8.28 9.30
CA GLY A 133 6.99 -8.49 10.63
C GLY A 133 7.87 -8.08 11.80
N ASP A 134 9.15 -7.80 11.57
CA ASP A 134 10.03 -7.25 12.60
C ASP A 134 9.46 -5.94 13.18
N PRO A 135 9.62 -5.70 14.50
CA PRO A 135 9.20 -4.44 15.10
C PRO A 135 9.98 -3.27 14.52
N LEU A 136 9.32 -2.13 14.37
CA LEU A 136 10.00 -0.84 14.24
C LEU A 136 10.04 -0.15 15.59
N LEU A 137 11.21 0.35 15.95
CA LEU A 137 11.49 0.95 17.24
C LEU A 137 11.85 2.42 17.06
N ALA A 138 11.34 3.28 17.94
CA ALA A 138 11.83 4.64 18.15
C ALA A 138 12.22 4.76 19.62
N GLU A 139 13.47 5.16 19.90
CA GLU A 139 14.02 5.22 21.26
C GLU A 139 13.81 3.88 22.04
N GLY A 140 13.97 2.75 21.35
CA GLY A 140 13.76 1.40 21.92
C GLY A 140 12.30 0.99 22.13
N ARG A 141 11.32 1.86 21.86
CA ARG A 141 9.88 1.55 22.00
C ARG A 141 9.29 1.16 20.65
N ARG A 142 8.45 0.12 20.64
CA ARG A 142 7.75 -0.32 19.42
C ARG A 142 6.77 0.77 18.94
N VAL A 143 6.97 1.23 17.72
CA VAL A 143 6.12 2.22 17.04
C VAL A 143 5.47 1.70 15.75
N GLY A 144 5.85 0.51 15.30
CA GLY A 144 5.28 -0.10 14.11
C GLY A 144 5.76 -1.52 13.86
N ARG A 145 5.50 -2.00 12.64
CA ARG A 145 6.04 -3.24 12.10
C ARG A 145 6.53 -3.05 10.67
N LEU A 146 7.57 -3.79 10.33
CA LEU A 146 8.07 -3.89 8.98
C LEU A 146 7.16 -4.77 8.12
N GLY A 147 6.98 -4.39 6.86
CA GLY A 147 6.37 -5.19 5.81
C GLY A 147 7.44 -5.77 4.89
N THR A 148 7.14 -5.82 3.59
CA THR A 148 8.02 -6.29 2.54
C THR A 148 9.27 -5.42 2.48
N VAL A 149 10.43 -6.08 2.41
CA VAL A 149 11.76 -5.47 2.23
C VAL A 149 12.30 -5.87 0.87
N VAL A 150 12.85 -4.92 0.12
CA VAL A 150 13.36 -5.12 -1.25
C VAL A 150 14.57 -4.22 -1.53
N ASP A 151 15.36 -4.61 -2.52
CA ASP A 151 16.39 -3.76 -3.11
C ASP A 151 15.85 -3.13 -4.40
N HIS A 152 15.65 -1.81 -4.37
CA HIS A 152 15.23 -1.03 -5.53
C HIS A 152 16.43 -0.47 -6.28
N ALA A 153 16.41 -0.50 -7.61
CA ALA A 153 17.53 -0.08 -8.45
C ALA A 153 17.95 1.38 -8.18
N ASP A 154 16.99 2.29 -8.01
CA ASP A 154 17.25 3.72 -7.81
C ASP A 154 17.20 4.18 -6.34
N LEU A 155 16.42 3.50 -5.51
CA LEU A 155 16.12 3.94 -4.13
C LEU A 155 16.95 3.17 -3.09
N GLY A 156 17.70 2.17 -3.52
CA GLY A 156 18.41 1.25 -2.64
C GLY A 156 17.46 0.35 -1.84
N PRO A 157 17.88 -0.08 -0.64
CA PRO A 157 17.05 -0.89 0.24
C PRO A 157 15.86 -0.10 0.76
N ILE A 158 14.66 -0.56 0.42
CA ILE A 158 13.40 0.06 0.85
C ILE A 158 12.45 -0.97 1.44
N ALA A 159 11.51 -0.51 2.26
CA ALA A 159 10.49 -1.37 2.82
C ALA A 159 9.15 -0.67 2.96
N LEU A 160 8.06 -1.44 2.92
CA LEU A 160 6.78 -0.97 3.45
C LEU A 160 6.77 -1.13 4.97
N ALA A 161 6.04 -0.26 5.65
CA ALA A 161 5.85 -0.37 7.08
C ALA A 161 4.49 0.17 7.53
N LEU A 162 3.92 -0.47 8.56
CA LEU A 162 2.78 0.06 9.29
C LEU A 162 3.28 0.68 10.59
N VAL A 163 3.18 2.00 10.69
CA VAL A 163 3.61 2.78 11.86
C VAL A 163 2.44 3.48 12.53
N LYS A 164 2.60 3.85 13.80
CA LYS A 164 1.62 4.68 14.52
C LYS A 164 1.30 5.94 13.72
N ARG A 165 0.01 6.28 13.62
CA ARG A 165 -0.46 7.50 12.94
C ARG A 165 0.13 8.74 13.62
N GLY A 166 0.61 9.69 12.81
CA GLY A 166 1.18 10.95 13.27
C GLY A 166 2.63 10.87 13.75
N LEU A 167 3.32 9.76 13.47
CA LEU A 167 4.77 9.67 13.67
C LEU A 167 5.49 10.63 12.71
N PRO A 168 6.31 11.57 13.19
CA PRO A 168 7.07 12.50 12.34
C PRO A 168 8.02 11.78 11.38
N ALA A 169 8.21 12.31 10.17
CA ALA A 169 9.10 11.70 9.16
C ALA A 169 10.57 11.62 9.62
N ASP A 170 11.01 12.61 10.39
CA ASP A 170 12.36 12.74 10.95
C ASP A 170 12.58 11.89 12.22
N THR A 171 11.60 11.07 12.60
CA THR A 171 11.78 10.11 13.70
C THR A 171 12.89 9.13 13.35
N VAL A 172 13.93 9.06 14.18
CA VAL A 172 14.98 8.05 14.06
C VAL A 172 14.40 6.68 14.38
N LEU A 173 14.44 5.77 13.40
CA LEU A 173 13.93 4.41 13.55
C LEU A 173 15.04 3.37 13.45
N THR A 174 14.84 2.26 14.16
CA THR A 174 15.59 1.03 13.96
C THR A 174 14.63 -0.15 13.83
N THR A 175 15.00 -1.14 13.03
CA THR A 175 14.34 -2.45 13.06
C THR A 175 14.78 -3.20 14.30
N GLY A 176 13.86 -3.89 14.97
CA GLY A 176 14.23 -4.99 15.84
C GLY A 176 14.27 -6.30 15.06
N GLY A 177 14.43 -7.41 15.76
CA GLY A 177 14.62 -8.73 15.14
C GLY A 177 16.07 -9.17 15.23
N VAL A 178 16.47 -10.07 14.34
CA VAL A 178 17.85 -10.62 14.30
C VAL A 178 18.84 -9.57 13.83
N HIS A 179 18.44 -8.77 12.85
CA HIS A 179 19.28 -7.74 12.23
C HIS A 179 18.71 -6.35 12.53
N THR A 180 19.45 -5.58 13.33
CA THR A 180 19.09 -4.19 13.65
C THR A 180 19.62 -3.29 12.54
N VAL A 181 18.72 -2.62 11.84
CA VAL A 181 19.03 -1.73 10.72
C VAL A 181 18.38 -0.39 10.97
N SER A 182 19.11 0.69 10.70
CA SER A 182 18.56 2.05 10.75
C SER A 182 17.56 2.25 9.63
N ALA A 183 16.45 2.93 9.93
CA ALA A 183 15.40 3.21 8.97
C ALA A 183 14.97 4.68 9.05
N ALA A 184 14.60 5.25 7.90
CA ALA A 184 14.04 6.59 7.79
C ALA A 184 12.72 6.54 7.03
N ILE A 185 11.73 7.32 7.47
CA ILE A 185 10.45 7.44 6.76
C ILE A 185 10.64 8.35 5.55
N ASP A 186 10.15 7.91 4.40
CA ASP A 186 10.02 8.78 3.23
C ASP A 186 8.91 9.81 3.49
N ALA A 187 9.30 11.08 3.63
CA ALA A 187 8.40 12.19 3.96
C ALA A 187 7.32 12.42 2.90
N ASP A 188 7.59 12.13 1.62
CA ASP A 188 6.64 12.31 0.52
C ASP A 188 5.53 11.25 0.54
N THR A 189 5.71 10.22 1.37
CA THR A 189 4.74 9.14 1.54
C THR A 189 3.85 9.32 2.75
N LEU A 190 4.11 10.36 3.55
CA LEU A 190 3.23 10.70 4.65
C LEU A 190 1.85 11.13 4.13
N PRO A 191 0.77 10.68 4.79
CA PRO A 191 -0.57 11.16 4.49
C PRO A 191 -0.63 12.70 4.60
N GLY A 192 -1.20 13.37 3.59
CA GLY A 192 -1.39 14.82 3.60
C GLY A 192 -2.31 15.32 4.73
N ALA A 193 -2.38 16.65 4.90
CA ALA A 193 -3.24 17.30 5.88
C ALA A 193 -4.71 16.86 5.70
N GLU A 194 -5.32 16.39 6.78
CA GLU A 194 -6.58 15.65 6.73
C GLU A 194 -7.80 16.53 6.43
N THR A 195 -8.75 16.00 5.66
CA THR A 195 -10.12 16.52 5.57
C THR A 195 -10.95 15.98 6.73
N THR A 196 -11.62 16.85 7.49
CA THR A 196 -12.53 16.45 8.56
C THR A 196 -13.71 15.64 8.00
N GLY A 197 -13.91 14.41 8.50
CA GLY A 197 -15.03 13.56 8.10
C GLY A 197 -16.40 14.20 8.38
N ALA A 198 -17.40 13.88 7.55
CA ALA A 198 -18.74 14.48 7.63
C ALA A 198 -19.41 14.29 9.00
N GLY A 199 -19.22 13.13 9.64
CA GLY A 199 -19.74 12.85 10.98
C GLY A 199 -19.12 13.75 12.05
N ARG A 200 -17.81 13.97 12.00
CA ARG A 200 -17.11 14.87 12.93
C ARG A 200 -17.53 16.34 12.73
N LEU A 201 -17.69 16.78 11.48
CA LEU A 201 -18.22 18.11 11.17
C LEU A 201 -19.64 18.30 11.73
N ALA A 202 -20.50 17.29 11.63
CA ALA A 202 -21.84 17.34 12.19
C ALA A 202 -21.82 17.48 13.74
N VAL A 203 -20.97 16.70 14.42
CA VAL A 203 -20.79 16.80 15.88
C VAL A 203 -20.26 18.18 16.29
N GLU A 204 -19.29 18.73 15.56
CA GLU A 204 -18.73 20.06 15.83
C GLU A 204 -19.78 21.16 15.65
N ARG A 205 -20.63 21.09 14.61
CA ARG A 205 -21.77 22.00 14.41
C ARG A 205 -22.79 21.92 15.54
N LEU A 206 -23.15 20.72 15.97
CA LEU A 206 -24.10 20.52 17.08
C LEU A 206 -23.57 21.08 18.40
N ARG A 207 -22.26 20.99 18.64
CA ARG A 207 -21.62 21.58 19.83
C ARG A 207 -21.48 23.10 19.73
N GLY A 208 -21.33 23.66 18.52
CA GLY A 208 -21.19 25.09 18.28
C GLY A 208 -22.50 25.89 18.25
N GLY A 209 -23.62 25.26 17.89
CA GLY A 209 -24.94 25.91 17.77
C GLY A 209 -25.72 26.08 19.08
N GLY A 210 -25.12 25.78 20.22
CA GLY A 210 -25.74 25.89 21.55
C GLY A 210 -25.35 27.14 22.36
N ARG A 211 -24.85 28.20 21.70
CA ARG A 211 -24.52 29.48 22.32
C ARG A 211 -25.31 30.62 21.68
#